data_AF-A0A8S8YUD6-F1
#
_entry.id   AF-A0A8S8YUD6-F1
#
_cell.length_a   1.000
_cell.length_b   1.000
_cell.length_c   1.000
_cell.angle_alpha   90.00
_cell.angle_beta   90.00
_cell.angle_gamma   90.00
#
_symmetry.space_group_name_H-M   'P 1'
#
loop_
_entity.id
_entity.type
_entity.pdbx_description
1 polymer ?
#
loop_
_entity_poly.entity_id
_entity_poly.type
_entity_poly.pdbx_seq_one_letter_code
_entity_poly.pdbx_strand_id
1 'polypeptide(L)'
;MCGSNEEACNQASEDIGWMTALPTEIVLVYWRLVHGGYNQNYDVEDESQEDIHMYARKQFFNSKHAIDSKRTILFGHSVTFKHLHKDDSKAGLIWLSDVQLDDGRPMAMGLDTCLYHGFELPKVLAAYNIQTDEVIYQNLI
;
A
#
# COMPACT_ATOMS: atom_id res chain seq x y z
N MET A 1 -31.32 11.01 14.11
CA MET A 1 -32.08 11.28 12.88
C MET A 1 -31.38 10.52 11.78
N CYS A 2 -32.03 9.52 11.20
CA CYS A 2 -31.51 8.83 10.02
C CYS A 2 -31.94 9.67 8.80
N GLY A 3 -31.02 10.05 7.93
CA GLY A 3 -31.33 10.82 6.71
C GLY A 3 -32.37 10.09 5.86
N SER A 4 -33.16 10.84 5.09
CA SER A 4 -34.11 10.23 4.14
C SER A 4 -33.36 9.37 3.13
N ASN A 5 -33.98 8.30 2.62
CA ASN A 5 -33.35 7.41 1.63
C ASN A 5 -32.81 8.17 0.40
N GLU A 6 -33.39 9.32 0.05
CA GLU A 6 -32.94 10.16 -1.07
C GLU A 6 -31.62 10.87 -0.75
N GLU A 7 -31.46 11.41 0.46
CA GLU A 7 -30.24 12.08 0.89
C GLU A 7 -29.06 11.09 1.00
N ALA A 8 -29.31 9.90 1.53
CA ALA A 8 -28.31 8.83 1.58
C ALA A 8 -27.90 8.35 0.18
N CYS A 9 -28.86 8.22 -0.75
CA CYS A 9 -28.56 7.87 -2.14
C CYS A 9 -27.73 8.94 -2.86
N ASN A 10 -28.00 10.23 -2.61
CA ASN A 10 -27.23 11.32 -3.21
C ASN A 10 -25.78 11.33 -2.70
N GLN A 11 -25.57 11.19 -1.39
CA GLN A 11 -24.23 11.08 -0.81
C GLN A 11 -23.47 9.86 -1.37
N ALA A 12 -24.13 8.70 -1.45
CA ALA A 12 -23.52 7.51 -2.04
C ALA A 12 -23.15 7.72 -3.53
N SER A 13 -23.96 8.47 -4.28
CA SER A 13 -23.63 8.80 -5.67
C SER A 13 -22.42 9.73 -5.79
N GLU A 14 -22.27 10.69 -4.86
CA GLU A 14 -21.09 11.55 -4.79
C GLU A 14 -19.84 10.73 -4.42
N ASP A 15 -19.95 9.82 -3.44
CA ASP A 15 -18.87 8.90 -3.05
C ASP A 15 -18.43 8.02 -4.22
N ILE A 16 -19.38 7.47 -5.00
CA ILE A 16 -19.08 6.69 -6.20
C ILE A 16 -18.33 7.54 -7.22
N GLY A 17 -18.80 8.77 -7.47
CA GLY A 17 -18.14 9.70 -8.38
C GLY A 17 -16.70 9.99 -7.97
N TRP A 18 -16.48 10.21 -6.67
CA TRP A 18 -15.14 10.42 -6.10
C TRP A 18 -14.26 9.17 -6.22
N MET A 19 -14.73 7.99 -5.81
CA MET A 19 -13.96 6.75 -5.87
C MET A 19 -13.55 6.38 -7.30
N THR A 20 -14.45 6.60 -8.27
CA THR A 20 -14.19 6.31 -9.69
C THR A 20 -13.12 7.24 -10.29
N ALA A 21 -12.91 8.41 -9.69
CA ALA A 21 -11.91 9.38 -10.13
C ALA A 21 -10.52 9.16 -9.50
N LEU A 22 -10.37 8.22 -8.56
CA LEU A 22 -9.08 7.95 -7.93
C LEU A 22 -8.13 7.26 -8.92
N PRO A 23 -6.85 7.67 -8.99
CA PRO A 23 -5.88 7.00 -9.82
C PRO A 23 -5.52 5.62 -9.26
N THR A 24 -5.13 4.71 -10.14
CA THR A 24 -4.63 3.37 -9.78
C THR A 24 -3.24 3.43 -9.14
N GLU A 25 -2.42 4.43 -9.51
CA GLU A 25 -1.13 4.71 -8.90
C GLU A 25 -0.78 6.21 -8.92
N ILE A 26 0.21 6.59 -8.12
CA ILE A 26 0.82 7.93 -8.16
C ILE A 26 2.33 7.77 -8.35
N VAL A 27 2.85 8.35 -9.43
CA VAL A 27 4.28 8.28 -9.78
C VAL A 27 4.95 9.63 -9.52
N LEU A 28 5.97 9.62 -8.67
CA LEU A 28 6.82 10.77 -8.35
C LEU A 28 8.25 10.51 -8.85
N VAL A 29 9.16 11.48 -8.62
CA VAL A 29 10.57 11.35 -9.07
C VAL A 29 11.25 10.14 -8.42
N TYR A 30 11.03 9.92 -7.13
CA TYR A 30 11.69 8.88 -6.34
C TYR A 30 10.73 7.83 -5.77
N TRP A 31 9.42 7.99 -5.98
CA TRP A 31 8.42 7.18 -5.30
C TRP A 31 7.32 6.73 -6.26
N ARG A 32 6.78 5.53 -6.03
CA ARG A 32 5.52 5.05 -6.61
C ARG A 32 4.59 4.66 -5.48
N LEU A 33 3.34 5.12 -5.52
CA LEU A 33 2.32 4.77 -4.54
C LEU A 33 1.25 3.95 -5.25
N VAL A 34 1.03 2.72 -4.80
CA VAL A 34 0.12 1.76 -5.44
C VAL A 34 -0.56 0.91 -4.37
N HIS A 35 -1.84 0.57 -4.52
CA HIS A 35 -2.55 -0.18 -3.47
C HIS A 35 -2.00 -1.60 -3.29
N GLY A 36 -1.97 -2.38 -4.37
CA GLY A 36 -1.61 -3.80 -4.33
C GLY A 36 -0.13 -4.05 -4.54
N GLY A 37 0.52 -3.28 -5.42
CA GLY A 37 1.87 -3.53 -5.94
C GLY A 37 1.85 -3.86 -7.44
N TYR A 38 2.96 -4.37 -7.98
CA TYR A 38 3.10 -4.65 -9.42
C TYR A 38 3.24 -6.14 -9.74
N ASN A 39 2.89 -6.52 -10.96
CA ASN A 39 3.26 -7.81 -11.51
C ASN A 39 4.67 -7.72 -12.10
N GLN A 40 5.63 -8.42 -11.49
CA GLN A 40 7.05 -8.42 -11.90
C GLN A 40 7.32 -8.88 -13.35
N ASN A 41 6.34 -9.44 -14.04
CA ASN A 41 6.49 -9.87 -15.44
C ASN A 41 6.17 -8.77 -16.46
N TYR A 42 5.71 -7.61 -16.00
CA TYR A 42 5.38 -6.46 -16.83
C TYR A 42 6.23 -5.26 -16.43
N ASP A 43 6.46 -4.36 -17.38
CA ASP A 43 7.11 -3.08 -17.12
C ASP A 43 6.17 -2.20 -16.29
N VAL A 44 6.72 -1.54 -15.26
CA VAL A 44 5.97 -0.60 -14.41
C VAL A 44 5.62 0.71 -15.10
N GLU A 45 6.24 1.00 -16.24
CA GLU A 45 5.90 2.16 -17.08
C GLU A 45 4.84 1.81 -18.14
N ASP A 46 4.34 0.56 -18.20
CA ASP A 46 3.30 0.14 -19.14
C ASP A 46 1.89 0.45 -18.60
N GLU A 47 1.35 1.61 -18.99
CA GLU A 47 0.02 2.09 -18.64
C GLU A 47 -1.13 1.19 -19.15
N SER A 48 -0.87 0.25 -20.08
CA SER A 48 -1.90 -0.69 -20.54
C SER A 48 -2.28 -1.74 -19.49
N GLN A 49 -1.56 -1.79 -18.37
CA GLN A 49 -1.66 -2.80 -17.32
C GLN A 49 -2.12 -2.23 -15.96
N GLU A 50 -2.74 -1.05 -15.92
CA GLU A 50 -3.16 -0.44 -14.64
C GLU A 50 -4.08 -1.34 -13.78
N ASP A 51 -4.93 -2.18 -14.40
CA ASP A 51 -5.87 -3.07 -13.70
C ASP A 51 -5.18 -4.11 -12.80
N ILE A 52 -3.92 -4.47 -13.08
CA ILE A 52 -3.18 -5.44 -12.26
C ILE A 52 -2.49 -4.80 -11.06
N HIS A 53 -2.44 -3.47 -10.97
CA HIS A 53 -1.78 -2.72 -9.88
C HIS A 53 -2.52 -2.86 -8.51
N MET A 54 -3.73 -3.39 -8.50
CA MET A 54 -4.62 -3.44 -7.32
C MET A 54 -4.58 -4.74 -6.50
N TYR A 55 -3.97 -5.81 -7.02
CA TYR A 55 -4.10 -7.16 -6.43
C TYR A 55 -2.77 -7.85 -6.16
N ALA A 56 -1.67 -7.10 -6.05
CA ALA A 56 -0.37 -7.73 -6.14
C ALA A 56 -0.19 -8.83 -5.09
N ARG A 57 0.25 -9.96 -5.64
CA ARG A 57 0.36 -11.24 -4.98
C ARG A 57 1.77 -11.39 -4.40
N LYS A 58 2.01 -12.57 -3.85
CA LYS A 58 3.31 -13.07 -3.38
C LYS A 58 4.49 -12.80 -4.32
N GLN A 59 4.30 -12.69 -5.64
CA GLN A 59 5.40 -12.46 -6.59
C GLN A 59 6.04 -11.07 -6.44
N PHE A 60 5.25 -10.03 -6.15
CA PHE A 60 5.73 -8.66 -6.00
C PHE A 60 6.74 -8.53 -4.85
N PHE A 61 6.29 -8.78 -3.62
CA PHE A 61 7.11 -8.59 -2.42
C PHE A 61 8.13 -9.70 -2.17
N ASN A 62 8.17 -10.76 -2.99
CA ASN A 62 9.26 -11.75 -2.98
C ASN A 62 10.22 -11.59 -4.17
N SER A 63 10.07 -10.53 -4.98
CA SER A 63 11.00 -10.25 -6.06
C SER A 63 12.44 -10.24 -5.55
N LYS A 64 13.35 -10.74 -6.38
CA LYS A 64 14.80 -10.80 -6.12
C LYS A 64 15.58 -9.68 -6.81
N HIS A 65 14.87 -8.78 -7.49
CA HIS A 65 15.42 -7.64 -8.20
C HIS A 65 14.48 -6.44 -8.05
N ALA A 66 15.02 -5.23 -8.19
CA ALA A 66 14.24 -4.01 -8.16
C ALA A 66 13.24 -3.98 -9.32
N ILE A 67 11.96 -3.80 -9.01
CA ILE A 67 10.89 -3.74 -10.00
C ILE A 67 10.90 -2.40 -10.75
N ASP A 68 11.12 -1.30 -10.03
CA ASP A 68 11.54 -0.02 -10.57
C ASP A 68 12.92 0.28 -9.98
N SER A 69 13.94 0.43 -10.81
CA SER A 69 15.31 0.71 -10.33
C SER A 69 15.51 2.15 -9.84
N LYS A 70 14.59 3.06 -10.17
CA LYS A 70 14.68 4.49 -9.87
C LYS A 70 13.84 4.90 -8.64
N ARG A 71 12.79 4.13 -8.35
CA ARG A 71 11.75 4.55 -7.39
C ARG A 71 11.43 3.47 -6.37
N THR A 72 11.28 3.88 -5.12
CA THR A 72 10.76 3.01 -4.06
C THR A 72 9.25 2.93 -4.18
N ILE A 73 8.71 1.72 -4.05
CA ILE A 73 7.28 1.44 -4.18
C ILE A 73 6.64 1.36 -2.79
N LEU A 74 5.77 2.31 -2.45
CA LEU A 74 4.93 2.24 -1.25
C LEU A 74 3.63 1.53 -1.60
N PHE A 75 3.27 0.53 -0.80
CA PHE A 75 2.06 -0.25 -1.03
C PHE A 75 1.34 -0.66 0.26
N GLY A 76 0.06 -0.99 0.11
CA GLY A 76 -0.80 -1.52 1.17
C GLY A 76 -1.20 -2.97 0.85
N HIS A 77 -2.48 -3.29 1.09
CA HIS A 77 -3.15 -4.54 0.73
C HIS A 77 -2.65 -5.81 1.44
N SER A 78 -1.35 -6.09 1.36
CA SER A 78 -0.72 -7.23 2.00
C SER A 78 -0.33 -6.88 3.43
N VAL A 79 -1.09 -7.40 4.39
CA VAL A 79 -0.81 -7.27 5.84
C VAL A 79 0.64 -7.62 6.17
N THR A 80 1.36 -6.66 6.75
CA THR A 80 2.83 -6.71 6.91
C THR A 80 3.28 -7.90 7.75
N PHE A 81 2.73 -8.07 8.95
CA PHE A 81 3.17 -9.11 9.88
C PHE A 81 2.87 -10.52 9.35
N LYS A 82 1.73 -10.69 8.66
CA LYS A 82 1.25 -12.00 8.19
C LYS A 82 1.89 -12.44 6.87
N HIS A 83 2.02 -11.52 5.91
CA HIS A 83 2.41 -11.88 4.54
C HIS A 83 3.84 -11.51 4.20
N LEU A 84 4.35 -10.43 4.79
CA LEU A 84 5.65 -9.86 4.45
C LEU A 84 6.71 -10.33 5.46
N HIS A 85 6.58 -9.92 6.73
CA HIS A 85 7.44 -10.38 7.83
C HIS A 85 7.25 -11.87 8.14
N LYS A 86 6.00 -12.35 8.05
CA LYS A 86 5.60 -13.71 8.48
C LYS A 86 5.97 -13.98 9.94
N ASP A 87 5.77 -12.97 10.78
CA ASP A 87 6.17 -12.92 12.19
C ASP A 87 5.17 -12.05 12.95
N ASP A 88 4.36 -12.67 13.80
CA ASP A 88 3.34 -11.99 14.62
C ASP A 88 3.95 -10.98 15.60
N SER A 89 5.23 -11.13 15.99
CA SER A 89 5.92 -10.15 16.84
C SER A 89 6.18 -8.81 16.13
N LYS A 90 6.00 -8.77 14.81
CA LYS A 90 6.08 -7.57 13.97
C LYS A 90 4.72 -6.96 13.68
N ALA A 91 3.64 -7.43 14.31
CA ALA A 91 2.32 -6.82 14.20
C ALA A 91 2.37 -5.33 14.56
N GLY A 92 1.74 -4.51 13.72
CA GLY A 92 1.77 -3.05 13.84
C GLY A 92 2.98 -2.35 13.22
N LEU A 93 3.97 -3.08 12.68
CA LEU A 93 5.18 -2.49 12.07
C LEU A 93 5.11 -2.52 10.54
N ILE A 94 5.65 -1.48 9.90
CA ILE A 94 5.83 -1.47 8.44
C ILE A 94 6.82 -2.55 8.00
N TRP A 95 6.82 -2.88 6.71
CA TRP A 95 7.79 -3.78 6.10
C TRP A 95 8.68 -3.03 5.10
N LEU A 96 9.97 -3.34 5.09
CA LEU A 96 10.93 -2.85 4.11
C LEU A 96 11.47 -4.04 3.32
N SER A 97 11.62 -3.89 2.01
CA SER A 97 12.25 -4.92 1.19
C SER A 97 13.75 -5.02 1.44
N ASP A 98 14.26 -6.25 1.48
CA ASP A 98 15.71 -6.52 1.50
C ASP A 98 16.38 -6.19 0.15
N VAL A 99 15.61 -6.12 -0.94
CA VAL A 99 16.10 -5.66 -2.23
C VAL A 99 16.18 -4.14 -2.19
N GLN A 100 17.33 -3.59 -2.57
CA GLN A 100 17.59 -2.16 -2.58
C GLN A 100 17.76 -1.64 -4.01
N LEU A 101 17.49 -0.34 -4.17
CA LEU A 101 17.86 0.43 -5.35
C LEU A 101 19.35 0.78 -5.31
N ASP A 102 19.87 1.31 -6.41
CA ASP A 102 21.28 1.70 -6.53
C ASP A 102 21.70 2.78 -5.50
N ASP A 103 20.76 3.57 -5.01
CA ASP A 103 20.97 4.60 -4.00
C ASP A 103 20.77 4.12 -2.55
N GLY A 104 20.53 2.81 -2.36
CA GLY A 104 20.40 2.16 -1.05
C GLY A 104 19.00 2.19 -0.45
N ARG A 105 18.03 2.88 -1.06
CA ARG A 105 16.63 2.83 -0.62
C ARG A 105 16.05 1.44 -0.84
N PRO A 106 15.09 0.97 -0.02
CA PRO A 106 14.41 -0.29 -0.28
C PRO A 106 13.62 -0.19 -1.59
N MET A 107 13.55 -1.30 -2.34
CA MET A 107 12.72 -1.40 -3.54
C MET A 107 11.25 -1.13 -3.22
N ALA A 108 10.77 -1.66 -2.09
CA ALA A 108 9.37 -1.56 -1.71
C ALA A 108 9.18 -1.44 -0.19
N MET A 109 8.09 -0.79 0.20
CA MET A 109 7.69 -0.55 1.59
C MET A 109 6.20 -0.87 1.78
N GLY A 110 5.90 -1.83 2.66
CA GLY A 110 4.54 -2.24 2.98
C GLY A 110 4.00 -1.49 4.19
N LEU A 111 2.89 -0.79 4.03
CA LEU A 111 2.29 0.07 5.06
C LEU A 111 1.01 -0.49 5.69
N ASP A 112 0.45 -1.59 5.16
CA ASP A 112 -0.74 -2.21 5.75
C ASP A 112 -0.37 -2.98 7.02
N THR A 113 -0.32 -2.25 8.13
CA THR A 113 -0.07 -2.76 9.48
C THR A 113 -1.29 -3.41 10.12
N CYS A 114 -2.39 -3.56 9.37
CA CYS A 114 -3.63 -4.22 9.76
C CYS A 114 -4.30 -3.58 10.99
N LEU A 115 -4.80 -2.35 10.85
CA LEU A 115 -5.55 -1.66 11.91
C LEU A 115 -6.81 -2.43 12.35
N TYR A 116 -7.43 -3.18 11.45
CA TYR A 116 -8.70 -3.86 11.69
C TYR A 116 -8.58 -5.38 11.61
N HIS A 117 -8.58 -6.05 12.77
CA HIS A 117 -8.60 -7.51 12.89
C HIS A 117 -9.09 -7.98 14.27
N GLY A 118 -9.45 -9.27 14.38
CA GLY A 118 -9.89 -9.91 15.62
C GLY A 118 -8.79 -10.58 16.47
N PHE A 119 -7.54 -10.57 16.03
CA PHE A 119 -6.43 -11.16 16.78
C PHE A 119 -6.05 -10.33 18.02
N GLU A 120 -5.50 -11.01 19.03
CA GLU A 120 -4.85 -10.41 20.22
C GLU A 120 -3.44 -9.91 19.86
N LEU A 121 -3.36 -9.01 18.87
CA LEU A 121 -2.14 -8.38 18.36
C LEU A 121 -2.33 -6.84 18.29
N PRO A 122 -1.24 -6.06 18.24
CA PRO A 122 -1.31 -4.60 18.04
C PRO A 122 -2.14 -4.21 16.80
N LYS A 123 -3.08 -3.29 16.99
CA LYS A 123 -3.92 -2.70 15.95
C LYS A 123 -3.43 -1.29 15.66
N VAL A 124 -2.65 -1.13 14.60
CA VAL A 124 -1.90 0.10 14.34
C VAL A 124 -2.19 0.62 12.94
N LEU A 125 -2.38 1.93 12.82
CA LEU A 125 -2.36 2.67 11.57
C LEU A 125 -0.97 3.28 11.42
N ALA A 126 -0.29 2.96 10.31
CA ALA A 126 1.01 3.53 9.99
C ALA A 126 0.91 4.56 8.87
N ALA A 127 1.75 5.59 8.94
CA ALA A 127 1.97 6.55 7.87
C ALA A 127 3.48 6.77 7.67
N TYR A 128 3.90 6.90 6.42
CA TYR A 128 5.30 7.19 6.07
C TYR A 128 5.42 8.57 5.44
N ASN A 129 6.32 9.39 5.96
CA ASN A 129 6.63 10.71 5.41
C ASN A 129 7.75 10.58 4.37
N ILE A 130 7.39 10.66 3.09
CA ILE A 130 8.34 10.54 1.96
C ILE A 130 9.34 11.72 1.82
N GLN A 131 9.23 12.75 2.66
CA GLN A 131 10.16 13.89 2.68
C GLN A 131 11.17 13.79 3.83
N THR A 132 10.80 13.18 4.95
CA THR A 132 11.63 13.09 6.17
C THR A 132 12.06 11.67 6.52
N ASP A 133 11.54 10.68 5.81
CA ASP A 133 11.69 9.24 6.07
C ASP A 133 11.17 8.77 7.44
N GLU A 134 10.33 9.60 8.08
CA GLU A 134 9.73 9.26 9.38
C GLU A 134 8.50 8.36 9.21
N VAL A 135 8.38 7.39 10.13
CA VAL A 135 7.18 6.56 10.27
C VAL A 135 6.41 7.00 11.51
N ILE A 136 5.12 7.30 11.33
CA ILE A 136 4.20 7.62 12.42
C ILE A 136 3.27 6.42 12.62
N TYR A 137 3.07 6.04 13.88
CA TYR A 137 2.19 4.95 14.27
C TYR A 137 1.10 5.46 15.21
N GLN A 138 -0.15 5.10 14.92
CA GLN A 138 -1.30 5.40 15.76
C GLN A 138 -2.03 4.11 16.13
N ASN A 139 -2.15 3.84 17.42
CA ASN A 139 -2.90 2.68 17.92
C ASN A 139 -4.42 2.92 17.85
N LEU A 140 -5.18 1.87 17.51
CA LEU A 140 -6.62 1.86 17.73
C LEU A 140 -6.88 1.80 19.24
N ILE A 141 -7.54 2.84 19.77
CA ILE A 141 -7.98 2.93 21.18
C ILE A 141 -9.23 2.07 21.39
#